data_AF-I1PXF9-F1
#
_entry.id   AF-I1PXF9-F1
#
_cell.length_a   1.000
_cell.length_b   1.000
_cell.length_c   1.000
_cell.angle_alpha   90.00
_cell.angle_beta   90.00
_cell.angle_gamma   90.00
#
_symmetry.space_group_name_H-M   'P 1'
#
loop_
_entity.id
_entity.type
_entity.pdbx_description
1 polymer ?
#
loop_
_entity_poly.entity_id
_entity_poly.type
_entity_poly.pdbx_seq_one_letter_code
_entity_poly.pdbx_strand_id
1 'polypeptide(L)'
;MAARSWLFILCLAVAAAGVLQTSAQPDLKGFISIDCGLEGKTGYLDDKTNLSYVPDDGFTDAGTNHNISVEFMTPLISRRNYNLRSFPDGERNCYTLRSLTAGLKYLIRAAFVYGNYDGLKKPPVFDLYIGVNFLTMVNITGLDGAALEEAIVVVPDDFVQVCLVNTGTGTPFISGLDLRPLKSTLYPQVTETQGLSLFGRWNFGPTSNTEIIRYPDDPHDREWVPWINPFDWTVISTTTMVQNIENDIFEAPLRVMQTAITPRNASGNIEFAWDAYTQPKDPTPGYIANFYFTEVQLLPSNVLRQFYINLNGRLVYNESYTPLYLYADLIYEKKPFLRYPEYNISINATSNSMLPPIINAIEVFSVMPTINVATDSEDVGEN
;
A
#
# COMPACT_ATOMS: atom_id res chain seq x y z
N MET A 1 54.85 1.94 -55.12
CA MET A 1 53.66 1.23 -55.65
C MET A 1 53.06 0.41 -54.53
N ALA A 2 51.81 0.71 -54.19
CA ALA A 2 51.07 0.09 -53.09
C ALA A 2 50.61 -1.33 -53.47
N ALA A 3 50.49 -2.21 -52.47
CA ALA A 3 49.56 -3.33 -52.53
C ALA A 3 48.89 -3.50 -51.17
N ARG A 4 47.56 -3.37 -51.18
CA ARG A 4 46.61 -3.40 -50.07
C ARG A 4 46.60 -4.78 -49.38
N SER A 5 46.59 -4.79 -48.05
CA SER A 5 46.16 -5.94 -47.25
C SER A 5 44.75 -5.67 -46.72
N TRP A 6 43.80 -6.56 -47.03
CA TRP A 6 42.44 -6.52 -46.51
C TRP A 6 42.37 -7.25 -45.16
N LEU A 7 42.08 -6.52 -44.08
CA LEU A 7 41.70 -7.08 -42.79
C LEU A 7 40.19 -7.33 -42.79
N PHE A 8 39.78 -8.60 -42.80
CA PHE A 8 38.44 -9.01 -42.41
C PHE A 8 38.39 -9.05 -40.88
N ILE A 9 37.65 -8.11 -40.28
CA ILE A 9 37.32 -8.12 -38.85
C ILE A 9 36.09 -9.01 -38.67
N LEU A 10 36.27 -10.17 -38.04
CA LEU A 10 35.18 -11.04 -37.62
C LEU A 10 34.61 -10.48 -36.31
N CYS A 11 33.46 -9.80 -36.37
CA CYS A 11 32.71 -9.41 -35.18
C CYS A 11 32.02 -10.64 -34.58
N LEU A 12 32.53 -11.14 -33.46
CA LEU A 12 31.83 -12.11 -32.62
C LEU A 12 30.71 -11.37 -31.87
N ALA A 13 29.47 -11.53 -32.34
CA ALA A 13 28.29 -11.15 -31.59
C ALA A 13 28.13 -12.15 -30.43
N VAL A 14 28.43 -11.72 -29.21
CA VAL A 14 28.05 -12.45 -28.00
C VAL A 14 26.55 -12.21 -27.81
N ALA A 15 25.74 -13.21 -28.14
CA ALA A 15 24.35 -13.25 -27.73
C ALA A 15 24.33 -13.34 -26.20
N ALA A 16 23.93 -12.25 -25.54
CA ALA A 16 23.63 -12.26 -24.11
C ALA A 16 22.41 -13.17 -23.91
N ALA A 17 22.67 -14.42 -23.52
CA ALA A 17 21.64 -15.30 -22.98
C ALA A 17 21.03 -14.60 -21.75
N GLY A 18 19.70 -14.56 -21.71
CA GLY A 18 18.94 -13.94 -20.63
C GLY A 18 19.45 -14.38 -19.27
N VAL A 19 19.71 -13.39 -18.42
CA VAL A 19 20.09 -13.59 -17.02
C VAL A 19 18.98 -14.41 -16.36
N LEU A 20 19.30 -15.61 -15.87
CA LEU A 20 18.48 -16.29 -14.88
C LEU A 20 18.34 -15.32 -13.70
N GLN A 21 17.17 -14.70 -13.58
CA GLN A 21 16.82 -13.92 -12.41
C GLN A 21 16.79 -14.91 -11.24
N THR A 22 17.82 -14.86 -10.39
CA THR A 22 17.87 -15.60 -9.14
C THR A 22 16.61 -15.26 -8.36
N SER A 23 15.84 -16.29 -7.96
CA SER A 23 14.45 -16.22 -7.48
C SER A 23 14.21 -15.42 -6.19
N ALA A 24 15.19 -14.65 -5.72
CA ALA A 24 15.18 -13.94 -4.44
C ALA A 24 15.87 -12.56 -4.51
N GLN A 25 15.74 -11.83 -5.63
CA GLN A 25 16.37 -10.52 -5.81
C GLN A 25 15.36 -9.46 -6.26
N PRO A 26 15.54 -8.19 -5.83
CA PRO A 26 14.76 -7.07 -6.36
C PRO A 26 14.90 -6.92 -7.88
N ASP A 27 13.87 -6.38 -8.52
CA ASP A 27 13.92 -6.00 -9.93
C ASP A 27 14.75 -4.72 -10.16
N LEU A 28 14.82 -4.24 -11.41
CA LEU A 28 15.58 -3.03 -11.76
C LEU A 28 15.09 -1.74 -11.07
N LYS A 29 13.88 -1.74 -10.49
CA LYS A 29 13.31 -0.63 -9.69
C LYS A 29 13.50 -0.86 -8.19
N GLY A 30 14.07 -1.99 -7.79
CA GLY A 30 14.17 -2.43 -6.41
C GLY A 30 12.89 -3.08 -5.88
N PHE A 31 11.93 -3.42 -6.75
CA PHE A 31 10.67 -4.06 -6.33
C PHE A 31 10.87 -5.56 -6.14
N ILE A 32 10.20 -6.10 -5.13
CA ILE A 32 10.03 -7.55 -4.96
C ILE A 32 8.53 -7.83 -4.99
N SER A 33 8.06 -8.66 -5.93
CA SER A 33 6.64 -9.06 -6.03
C SER A 33 6.57 -10.58 -6.06
N ILE A 34 5.97 -11.16 -5.02
CA ILE A 34 5.96 -12.60 -4.78
C ILE A 34 4.52 -13.11 -4.91
N ASP A 35 4.37 -14.14 -5.73
CA ASP A 35 3.16 -14.96 -5.82
C ASP A 35 3.38 -16.20 -4.93
N CYS A 36 2.83 -16.16 -3.72
CA CYS A 36 3.12 -17.16 -2.71
C CYS A 36 2.34 -18.44 -3.03
N GLY A 37 3.01 -19.59 -3.01
CA GLY A 37 2.41 -20.86 -3.40
C GLY A 37 2.37 -21.13 -4.91
N LEU A 38 2.93 -20.24 -5.74
CA LEU A 38 3.07 -20.48 -7.17
C LEU A 38 3.97 -21.68 -7.43
N GLU A 39 3.47 -22.68 -8.17
CA GLU A 39 4.26 -23.86 -8.52
C GLU A 39 5.32 -23.57 -9.58
N GLY A 40 6.48 -24.23 -9.44
CA GLY A 40 7.60 -24.14 -10.38
C GLY A 40 8.56 -22.99 -10.08
N LYS A 41 9.51 -22.77 -10.99
CA LYS A 41 10.62 -21.80 -10.80
C LYS A 41 10.50 -20.58 -11.69
N THR A 42 9.46 -20.50 -12.51
CA THR A 42 9.29 -19.46 -13.51
C THR A 42 8.21 -18.49 -13.08
N GLY A 43 8.60 -17.23 -12.93
CA GLY A 43 7.67 -16.13 -12.70
C GLY A 43 6.85 -15.76 -13.95
N TYR A 44 6.05 -14.70 -13.84
CA TYR A 44 5.27 -14.13 -14.93
C TYR A 44 5.19 -12.61 -14.85
N LEU A 45 4.88 -11.99 -15.98
CA LEU A 45 4.51 -10.57 -16.02
C LEU A 45 3.00 -10.44 -15.81
N ASP A 46 2.58 -9.59 -14.89
CA ASP A 46 1.16 -9.27 -14.71
C ASP A 46 0.68 -8.37 -15.85
N ASP A 47 -0.40 -8.76 -16.54
CA ASP A 47 -0.85 -8.08 -17.76
C ASP A 47 -1.41 -6.66 -17.49
N LYS A 48 -1.85 -6.38 -16.25
CA LYS A 48 -2.45 -5.09 -15.89
C LYS A 48 -1.40 -4.10 -15.42
N THR A 49 -0.51 -4.54 -14.54
CA THR A 49 0.49 -3.70 -13.89
C THR A 49 1.82 -3.74 -14.64
N ASN A 50 2.11 -4.74 -15.46
CA ASN A 50 3.45 -5.03 -15.98
C ASN A 50 4.51 -5.24 -14.88
N LEU A 51 4.09 -5.68 -13.69
CA LEU A 51 5.00 -6.10 -12.63
C LEU A 51 5.38 -7.57 -12.82
N SER A 52 6.65 -7.90 -12.61
CA SER A 52 7.13 -9.28 -12.63
C SER A 52 6.86 -9.92 -11.28
N TYR A 53 6.08 -10.99 -11.26
CA TYR A 53 5.86 -11.84 -10.08
C TYR A 53 6.74 -13.08 -10.15
N VAL A 54 7.30 -13.47 -9.01
CA VAL A 54 8.14 -14.68 -8.87
C VAL A 54 7.54 -15.65 -7.85
N PRO A 55 7.84 -16.97 -7.97
CA PRO A 55 7.55 -17.94 -6.91
C PRO A 55 8.27 -17.61 -5.60
N ASP A 56 7.75 -18.12 -4.48
CA ASP A 56 8.24 -17.84 -3.13
C ASP A 56 9.39 -18.72 -2.62
N ASP A 57 9.79 -19.76 -3.37
CA ASP A 57 10.83 -20.73 -2.96
C ASP A 57 12.17 -20.09 -2.56
N GLY A 58 12.47 -18.89 -3.06
CA GLY A 58 13.70 -18.15 -2.73
C GLY A 58 13.64 -17.36 -1.42
N PHE A 59 12.47 -17.25 -0.79
CA PHE A 59 12.23 -16.33 0.32
C PHE A 59 11.85 -17.03 1.64
N THR A 60 11.41 -18.29 1.58
CA THR A 60 11.07 -19.12 2.74
C THR A 60 11.41 -20.57 2.48
N ASP A 61 11.76 -21.32 3.53
CA ASP A 61 12.16 -22.73 3.50
C ASP A 61 11.09 -23.68 4.07
N ALA A 62 9.97 -23.13 4.53
CA ALA A 62 8.89 -23.86 5.18
C ALA A 62 7.57 -23.77 4.43
N GLY A 63 6.57 -24.51 4.91
CA GLY A 63 5.20 -24.46 4.41
C GLY A 63 4.95 -25.30 3.15
N THR A 64 3.70 -25.26 2.70
CA THR A 64 3.20 -26.06 1.57
C THR A 64 2.36 -25.20 0.64
N ASN A 65 2.50 -25.41 -0.66
CA ASN A 65 1.80 -24.66 -1.69
C ASN A 65 0.40 -25.23 -1.92
N HIS A 66 -0.58 -24.35 -2.10
CA HIS A 66 -1.96 -24.70 -2.40
C HIS A 66 -2.55 -23.74 -3.44
N ASN A 67 -3.50 -24.25 -4.20
CA ASN A 67 -4.43 -23.43 -4.95
C ASN A 67 -5.66 -23.15 -4.08
N ILE A 68 -6.27 -21.99 -4.25
CA ILE A 68 -7.62 -21.78 -3.71
C ILE A 68 -8.65 -22.67 -4.42
N SER A 69 -9.84 -22.83 -3.85
CA SER A 69 -10.92 -23.56 -4.53
C SER A 69 -11.38 -22.82 -5.78
N VAL A 70 -11.69 -23.56 -6.84
CA VAL A 70 -12.04 -23.02 -8.18
C VAL A 70 -13.23 -22.07 -8.12
N GLU A 71 -14.21 -22.30 -7.23
CA GLU A 71 -15.35 -21.39 -7.06
C GLU A 71 -14.97 -19.96 -6.63
N PHE A 72 -13.79 -19.75 -6.04
CA PHE A 72 -13.29 -18.44 -5.60
C PHE A 72 -12.30 -17.80 -6.58
N MET A 73 -11.89 -18.53 -7.63
CA MET A 73 -11.04 -18.00 -8.71
C MET A 73 -11.86 -17.15 -9.68
N THR A 74 -12.10 -15.89 -9.32
CA THR A 74 -12.88 -14.95 -10.13
C THR A 74 -11.98 -13.94 -10.86
N PRO A 75 -12.39 -13.41 -12.02
CA PRO A 75 -11.63 -12.36 -12.72
C PRO A 75 -11.47 -11.04 -11.94
N LEU A 76 -12.15 -10.89 -10.80
CA LEU A 76 -12.11 -9.71 -9.95
C LEU A 76 -10.89 -9.71 -9.01
N ILE A 77 -10.34 -10.89 -8.68
CA ILE A 77 -9.15 -10.98 -7.84
C ILE A 77 -7.88 -11.08 -8.70
N SER A 78 -6.76 -10.58 -8.15
CA SER A 78 -5.47 -10.66 -8.84
C SER A 78 -5.03 -12.12 -9.01
N ARG A 79 -4.32 -12.41 -10.12
CA ARG A 79 -3.77 -13.76 -10.39
C ARG A 79 -2.92 -14.28 -9.23
N ARG A 80 -2.16 -13.39 -8.58
CA ARG A 80 -1.33 -13.73 -7.41
C ARG A 80 -2.12 -14.25 -6.21
N ASN A 81 -3.44 -14.07 -6.21
CA ASN A 81 -4.32 -14.51 -5.13
C ASN A 81 -4.97 -15.88 -5.42
N TYR A 82 -4.67 -16.51 -6.56
CA TYR A 82 -5.13 -17.87 -6.88
C TYR A 82 -4.33 -18.95 -6.16
N ASN A 83 -3.14 -18.60 -5.69
CA ASN A 83 -2.19 -19.45 -4.99
C ASN A 83 -1.99 -18.94 -3.57
N LEU A 84 -1.59 -19.85 -2.68
CA LEU A 84 -1.09 -19.50 -1.36
C LEU A 84 -0.09 -20.54 -0.87
N ARG A 85 0.78 -20.10 0.04
CA ARG A 85 1.59 -20.99 0.87
C ARG A 85 1.01 -21.02 2.28
N SER A 86 0.75 -22.23 2.78
CA SER A 86 0.28 -22.48 4.15
C SER A 86 1.40 -23.00 5.04
N PHE A 87 1.33 -22.71 6.33
CA PHE A 87 2.34 -23.07 7.34
C PHE A 87 1.72 -23.90 8.46
N PRO A 88 1.48 -25.20 8.24
CA PRO A 88 0.87 -26.09 9.25
C PRO A 88 1.82 -26.38 10.42
N ASP A 89 3.13 -26.30 10.19
CA ASP A 89 4.17 -26.60 11.16
C ASP A 89 4.86 -25.32 11.66
N GLY A 90 5.33 -25.36 12.91
CA GLY A 90 6.04 -24.26 13.55
C GLY A 90 5.14 -23.14 14.09
N GLU A 91 5.60 -22.50 15.16
CA GLU A 91 4.87 -21.38 15.76
C GLU A 91 5.08 -20.07 14.99
N ARG A 92 6.24 -19.91 14.35
CA ARG A 92 6.64 -18.70 13.63
C ARG A 92 7.30 -19.08 12.31
N ASN A 93 6.71 -18.62 11.21
CA ASN A 93 7.20 -18.88 9.86
C ASN A 93 7.45 -17.55 9.16
N CYS A 94 8.62 -17.40 8.53
CA CYS A 94 9.08 -16.11 8.01
C CYS A 94 9.48 -16.19 6.54
N TYR A 95 9.18 -15.11 5.84
CA TYR A 95 9.82 -14.75 4.58
C TYR A 95 11.00 -13.85 4.89
N THR A 96 12.14 -14.05 4.22
CA THR A 96 13.30 -13.16 4.31
C THR A 96 13.48 -12.44 2.96
N LEU A 97 13.22 -11.13 2.96
CA LEU A 97 13.43 -10.26 1.79
C LEU A 97 14.81 -9.61 1.92
N ARG A 98 15.67 -9.78 0.93
CA ARG A 98 17.10 -9.39 0.97
C ARG A 98 17.44 -8.32 -0.07
N SER A 99 18.70 -7.88 -0.06
CA SER A 99 19.24 -6.88 -0.99
C SER A 99 18.56 -5.52 -0.82
N LEU A 100 18.27 -5.17 0.43
CA LEU A 100 17.67 -3.90 0.83
C LEU A 100 18.76 -2.88 1.18
N THR A 101 18.36 -1.62 1.27
CA THR A 101 19.21 -0.52 1.73
C THR A 101 18.87 -0.22 3.18
N ALA A 102 19.80 -0.50 4.08
CA ALA A 102 19.68 -0.15 5.49
C ALA A 102 19.37 1.33 5.67
N GLY A 103 18.42 1.65 6.57
CA GLY A 103 17.93 2.99 6.84
C GLY A 103 16.93 3.54 5.83
N LEU A 104 16.62 2.81 4.74
CA LEU A 104 15.63 3.25 3.76
C LEU A 104 14.20 2.87 4.21
N LYS A 105 13.22 3.62 3.71
CA LYS A 105 11.79 3.33 3.90
C LYS A 105 11.32 2.30 2.88
N TYR A 106 10.52 1.36 3.33
CA TYR A 106 9.90 0.35 2.50
C TYR A 106 8.41 0.25 2.79
N LEU A 107 7.62 0.21 1.73
CA LEU A 107 6.24 -0.27 1.77
C LEU A 107 6.28 -1.80 1.64
N ILE A 108 5.70 -2.50 2.60
CA ILE A 108 5.57 -3.95 2.64
C ILE A 108 4.09 -4.28 2.64
N ARG A 109 3.62 -5.09 1.71
CA ARG A 109 2.21 -5.45 1.57
C ARG A 109 2.05 -6.96 1.46
N ALA A 110 1.26 -7.54 2.36
CA ALA A 110 0.94 -8.96 2.41
C ALA A 110 -0.55 -9.17 2.07
N ALA A 111 -0.83 -10.07 1.14
CA ALA A 111 -2.18 -10.44 0.75
C ALA A 111 -2.52 -11.84 1.27
N PHE A 112 -3.74 -11.99 1.78
CA PHE A 112 -4.26 -13.22 2.35
C PHE A 112 -5.61 -13.51 1.71
N VAL A 113 -5.71 -14.51 0.83
CA VAL A 113 -6.99 -14.98 0.27
C VAL A 113 -7.17 -16.45 0.64
N TYR A 114 -8.12 -16.74 1.54
CA TYR A 114 -8.29 -18.11 2.05
C TYR A 114 -8.85 -19.05 0.99
N GLY A 115 -9.94 -18.65 0.32
CA GLY A 115 -10.55 -19.40 -0.79
C GLY A 115 -10.82 -20.88 -0.48
N ASN A 116 -11.03 -21.21 0.80
CA ASN A 116 -11.24 -22.57 1.31
C ASN A 116 -10.22 -23.59 0.77
N TYR A 117 -8.94 -23.21 0.61
CA TYR A 117 -7.91 -24.04 -0.03
C TYR A 117 -7.76 -25.44 0.59
N ASP A 118 -8.03 -25.57 1.90
CA ASP A 118 -7.90 -26.80 2.68
C ASP A 118 -9.20 -27.61 2.79
N GLY A 119 -10.31 -27.10 2.25
CA GLY A 119 -11.62 -27.73 2.36
C GLY A 119 -12.25 -27.75 3.76
N LEU A 120 -11.62 -27.12 4.76
CA LEU A 120 -12.04 -27.20 6.16
C LEU A 120 -13.20 -26.26 6.50
N LYS A 121 -13.47 -25.26 5.65
CA LYS A 121 -14.47 -24.21 5.85
C LYS A 121 -14.31 -23.50 7.19
N LYS A 122 -13.07 -23.38 7.66
CA LYS A 122 -12.71 -22.78 8.94
C LYS A 122 -11.56 -21.80 8.72
N PRO A 123 -11.89 -20.55 8.35
CA PRO A 123 -10.89 -19.51 8.17
C PRO A 123 -10.01 -19.33 9.43
N PRO A 124 -8.69 -19.16 9.26
CA PRO A 124 -7.76 -19.03 10.38
C PRO A 124 -7.65 -17.59 10.89
N VAL A 125 -7.19 -17.47 12.13
CA VAL A 125 -6.70 -16.22 12.72
C VAL A 125 -5.26 -16.43 13.15
N PHE A 126 -4.39 -15.46 12.88
CA PHE A 126 -2.97 -15.50 13.22
C PHE A 126 -2.38 -14.09 13.28
N ASP A 127 -1.18 -13.94 13.84
CA ASP A 127 -0.50 -12.65 13.92
C ASP A 127 0.48 -12.45 12.74
N LEU A 128 0.62 -11.21 12.29
CA LEU A 128 1.60 -10.79 11.30
C LEU A 128 2.64 -9.85 11.92
N TYR A 129 3.92 -10.06 11.61
CA TYR A 129 5.04 -9.28 12.09
C TYR A 129 5.94 -8.80 10.95
N ILE A 130 6.53 -7.64 11.14
CA ILE A 130 7.67 -7.16 10.35
C ILE A 130 8.90 -7.14 11.27
N GLY A 131 9.86 -7.99 10.95
CA GLY A 131 10.91 -8.38 11.89
C GLY A 131 10.29 -8.91 13.17
N VAL A 132 10.72 -8.38 14.30
CA VAL A 132 10.19 -8.72 15.63
C VAL A 132 8.98 -7.86 16.04
N ASN A 133 8.60 -6.87 15.23
CA ASN A 133 7.54 -5.91 15.57
C ASN A 133 6.17 -6.43 15.08
N PHE A 134 5.19 -6.45 16.00
CA PHE A 134 3.82 -6.82 15.67
C PHE A 134 3.20 -5.77 14.75
N LEU A 135 2.65 -6.22 13.63
CA LEU A 135 1.90 -5.36 12.71
C LEU A 135 0.40 -5.42 13.04
N THR A 136 -0.19 -6.60 12.92
CA THR A 136 -1.65 -6.78 12.98
C THR A 136 -2.02 -8.23 13.26
N MET A 137 -3.22 -8.46 13.80
CA MET A 137 -3.88 -9.75 13.76
C MET A 137 -4.59 -9.91 12.41
N VAL A 138 -4.18 -10.90 11.63
CA VAL A 138 -4.88 -11.27 10.40
C VAL A 138 -6.10 -12.10 10.79
N ASN A 139 -7.29 -11.60 10.45
CA ASN A 139 -8.56 -12.23 10.76
C ASN A 139 -9.39 -12.44 9.49
N ILE A 140 -9.43 -13.67 9.00
CA ILE A 140 -10.24 -14.04 7.83
C ILE A 140 -11.63 -14.43 8.31
N THR A 141 -12.66 -13.71 7.85
CA THR A 141 -14.03 -13.84 8.39
C THR A 141 -14.99 -14.65 7.50
N GLY A 142 -14.53 -15.16 6.36
CA GLY A 142 -15.36 -15.90 5.38
C GLY A 142 -14.56 -16.83 4.47
N LEU A 143 -15.26 -17.63 3.66
CA LEU A 143 -14.62 -18.56 2.70
C LEU A 143 -13.99 -17.83 1.52
N ASP A 144 -14.65 -16.77 1.06
CA ASP A 144 -14.17 -15.75 0.13
C ASP A 144 -13.42 -14.61 0.84
N GLY A 145 -13.17 -14.77 2.14
CA GLY A 145 -12.52 -13.77 2.97
C GLY A 145 -11.10 -13.48 2.50
N ALA A 146 -10.76 -12.19 2.48
CA ALA A 146 -9.44 -11.70 2.16
C ALA A 146 -9.00 -10.62 3.15
N ALA A 147 -7.70 -10.53 3.37
CA ALA A 147 -7.06 -9.41 4.06
C ALA A 147 -5.89 -8.90 3.23
N LEU A 148 -5.69 -7.59 3.23
CA LEU A 148 -4.56 -6.93 2.60
C LEU A 148 -3.92 -6.02 3.64
N GLU A 149 -2.79 -6.45 4.17
CA GLU A 149 -2.08 -5.75 5.23
C GLU A 149 -0.90 -5.04 4.61
N GLU A 150 -0.82 -3.72 4.77
CA GLU A 150 0.26 -2.89 4.25
C GLU A 150 0.88 -2.09 5.37
N ALA A 151 2.21 -1.99 5.38
CA ALA A 151 2.94 -1.15 6.31
C ALA A 151 4.05 -0.38 5.61
N ILE A 152 4.39 0.78 6.15
CA ILE A 152 5.56 1.56 5.77
C ILE A 152 6.48 1.66 6.97
N VAL A 153 7.71 1.14 6.83
CA VAL A 153 8.71 1.05 7.90
C VAL A 153 10.08 1.48 7.40
N VAL A 154 10.93 1.94 8.32
CA VAL A 154 12.38 2.02 8.07
C VAL A 154 12.96 0.64 8.32
N VAL A 155 13.70 0.09 7.35
CA VAL A 155 14.38 -1.20 7.52
C VAL A 155 15.81 -0.95 8.02
N PRO A 156 16.22 -1.54 9.15
CA PRO A 156 17.52 -1.23 9.76
C PRO A 156 18.72 -1.90 9.07
N ASP A 157 18.47 -2.93 8.24
CA ASP A 157 19.52 -3.78 7.66
C ASP A 157 19.30 -4.01 6.15
N ASP A 158 20.16 -4.81 5.51
CA ASP A 158 20.05 -5.23 4.11
C ASP A 158 18.97 -6.30 3.86
N PHE A 159 18.23 -6.67 4.89
CA PHE A 159 17.10 -7.59 4.83
C PHE A 159 15.97 -7.19 5.79
N VAL A 160 14.77 -7.71 5.51
CA VAL A 160 13.63 -7.66 6.44
C VAL A 160 12.92 -9.00 6.43
N GLN A 161 12.42 -9.41 7.59
CA GLN A 161 11.59 -10.59 7.70
C GLN A 161 10.12 -10.22 7.81
N VAL A 162 9.25 -10.95 7.12
CA VAL A 162 7.80 -10.88 7.29
C VAL A 162 7.34 -12.22 7.84
N CYS A 163 6.84 -12.21 9.07
CA CYS A 163 6.59 -13.45 9.81
C CYS A 163 5.13 -13.62 10.18
N LEU A 164 4.61 -14.82 9.92
CA LEU A 164 3.29 -15.27 10.31
C LEU A 164 3.45 -16.11 11.58
N VAL A 165 2.71 -15.75 12.64
CA VAL A 165 2.79 -16.41 13.94
C VAL A 165 1.45 -17.09 14.24
N ASN A 166 1.50 -18.40 14.43
CA ASN A 166 0.34 -19.22 14.74
C ASN A 166 -0.14 -18.94 16.18
N THR A 167 -1.41 -18.56 16.32
CA THR A 167 -2.06 -18.28 17.61
C THR A 167 -2.94 -19.43 18.10
N GLY A 168 -2.84 -20.61 17.46
CA GLY A 168 -3.65 -21.80 17.77
C GLY A 168 -5.06 -21.78 17.16
N THR A 169 -5.34 -20.81 16.29
CA THR A 169 -6.68 -20.54 15.72
C THR A 169 -6.76 -20.82 14.22
N GLY A 170 -6.02 -21.83 13.76
CA GLY A 170 -5.97 -22.29 12.36
C GLY A 170 -4.56 -22.17 11.77
N THR A 171 -4.41 -22.59 10.52
CA THR A 171 -3.12 -22.62 9.83
C THR A 171 -2.81 -21.26 9.21
N PRO A 172 -1.72 -20.57 9.60
CA PRO A 172 -1.29 -19.35 8.92
C PRO A 172 -0.99 -19.60 7.46
N PHE A 173 -1.30 -18.63 6.60
CA PHE A 173 -1.03 -18.72 5.17
C PHE A 173 -0.78 -17.33 4.60
N ILE A 174 -0.23 -17.25 3.39
CA ILE A 174 -0.05 -16.00 2.64
C ILE A 174 -0.20 -16.27 1.14
N SER A 175 -0.84 -15.35 0.42
CA SER A 175 -1.10 -15.46 -1.02
C SER A 175 -0.14 -14.59 -1.84
N GLY A 176 0.23 -13.41 -1.33
CA GLY A 176 1.20 -12.56 -2.02
C GLY A 176 1.97 -11.68 -1.06
N LEU A 177 3.20 -11.34 -1.46
CA LEU A 177 4.07 -10.46 -0.68
C LEU A 177 4.79 -9.49 -1.61
N ASP A 178 4.58 -8.19 -1.36
CA ASP A 178 5.21 -7.11 -2.10
C ASP A 178 6.12 -6.29 -1.19
N LEU A 179 7.24 -5.83 -1.75
CA LEU A 179 8.10 -4.83 -1.16
C LEU A 179 8.43 -3.75 -2.20
N ARG A 180 8.30 -2.49 -1.80
CA ARG A 180 8.55 -1.30 -2.63
C ARG A 180 9.47 -0.33 -1.87
N PRO A 181 10.65 0.01 -2.38
CA PRO A 181 11.48 1.06 -1.80
C PRO A 181 10.79 2.41 -1.97
N LEU A 182 10.83 3.23 -0.92
CA LEU A 182 10.34 4.60 -0.93
C LEU A 182 11.50 5.57 -0.71
N LYS A 183 11.39 6.78 -1.29
CA LYS A 183 12.36 7.84 -1.00
C LYS A 183 12.30 8.17 0.49
N SER A 184 13.45 8.48 1.09
CA SER A 184 13.54 8.82 2.52
C SER A 184 12.68 10.03 2.92
N THR A 185 12.44 10.94 1.98
CA THR A 185 11.59 12.12 2.16
C THR A 185 10.09 11.80 2.21
N LEU A 186 9.65 10.66 1.65
CA LEU A 186 8.24 10.29 1.64
C LEU A 186 7.76 9.86 3.03
N TYR A 187 6.52 10.20 3.37
CA TYR A 187 5.91 9.85 4.67
C TYR A 187 6.80 10.27 5.85
N PRO A 188 6.92 11.58 6.16
CA PRO A 188 7.76 12.07 7.25
C PRO A 188 7.32 11.55 8.64
N GLN A 189 6.14 10.94 8.75
CA GLN A 189 5.66 10.29 9.96
C GLN A 189 6.37 8.95 10.23
N VAL A 190 7.04 8.36 9.23
CA VAL A 190 7.79 7.12 9.37
C VAL A 190 9.22 7.42 9.83
N THR A 191 9.61 6.81 10.95
CA THR A 191 10.93 6.95 11.59
C THR A 191 11.47 5.57 11.97
N GLU A 192 12.72 5.49 12.45
CA GLU A 192 13.32 4.23 12.93
C GLU A 192 12.49 3.56 14.04
N THR A 193 11.77 4.34 14.84
CA THR A 193 10.98 3.85 15.98
C THR A 193 9.46 3.84 15.75
N GLN A 194 9.00 4.32 14.58
CA GLN A 194 7.58 4.42 14.24
C GLN A 194 7.33 4.05 12.78
N GLY A 195 6.57 2.98 12.57
CA GLY A 195 5.99 2.61 11.28
C GLY A 195 4.54 3.08 11.15
N LEU A 196 4.03 3.01 9.93
CA LEU A 196 2.62 3.22 9.61
C LEU A 196 2.01 1.91 9.11
N SER A 197 0.89 1.48 9.70
CA SER A 197 0.07 0.38 9.18
C SER A 197 -1.12 0.98 8.46
N LEU A 198 -1.35 0.59 7.20
CA LEU A 198 -2.44 1.12 6.39
C LEU A 198 -3.78 0.67 6.97
N PHE A 199 -4.65 1.64 7.25
CA PHE A 199 -6.06 1.38 7.53
C PHE A 199 -6.89 1.49 6.25
N GLY A 200 -6.59 2.48 5.42
CA GLY A 200 -7.18 2.56 4.08
C GLY A 200 -6.58 3.69 3.25
N ARG A 201 -6.65 3.52 1.93
CA ARG A 201 -6.20 4.48 0.93
C ARG A 201 -7.28 4.60 -0.13
N TRP A 202 -8.00 5.71 -0.10
CA TRP A 202 -9.20 5.88 -0.89
C TRP A 202 -9.06 7.00 -1.90
N ASN A 203 -9.47 6.70 -3.13
CA ASN A 203 -9.65 7.65 -4.22
C ASN A 203 -11.13 8.06 -4.31
N PHE A 204 -11.41 9.36 -4.20
CA PHE A 204 -12.75 9.90 -4.32
C PHE A 204 -13.04 10.36 -5.74
N GLY A 205 -14.25 10.03 -6.21
CA GLY A 205 -14.73 10.46 -7.52
C GLY A 205 -14.60 9.47 -8.70
N PRO A 206 -13.97 8.28 -8.59
CA PRO A 206 -14.13 7.26 -9.63
C PRO A 206 -15.60 6.94 -9.90
N THR A 207 -15.93 6.69 -11.16
CA THR A 207 -17.28 6.24 -11.56
C THR A 207 -17.45 4.73 -11.49
N SER A 208 -16.33 3.98 -11.39
CA SER A 208 -16.30 2.53 -11.22
C SER A 208 -15.80 2.15 -9.83
N ASN A 209 -16.53 1.26 -9.15
CA ASN A 209 -16.12 0.71 -7.86
C ASN A 209 -15.04 -0.37 -7.96
N THR A 210 -14.63 -0.76 -9.18
CA THR A 210 -13.58 -1.76 -9.41
C THR A 210 -12.27 -1.16 -9.93
N GLU A 211 -12.23 0.15 -10.16
CA GLU A 211 -11.05 0.83 -10.68
C GLU A 211 -10.07 1.16 -9.55
N ILE A 212 -9.19 0.21 -9.25
CA ILE A 212 -8.06 0.42 -8.35
C ILE A 212 -6.93 1.08 -9.13
N ILE A 213 -6.51 2.28 -8.70
CA ILE A 213 -5.34 2.94 -9.27
C ILE A 213 -4.11 2.45 -8.52
N ARG A 214 -3.13 1.93 -9.26
CA ARG A 214 -1.82 1.48 -8.74
C ARG A 214 -0.78 1.59 -9.85
N TYR A 215 0.35 0.90 -9.74
CA TYR A 215 1.34 0.87 -10.81
C TYR A 215 0.71 0.43 -12.16
N PRO A 216 1.03 1.10 -13.28
CA PRO A 216 2.07 2.13 -13.44
C PRO A 216 1.62 3.58 -13.17
N ASP A 217 0.33 3.84 -12.91
CA ASP A 217 -0.16 5.20 -12.62
C ASP A 217 0.39 5.73 -11.29
N ASP A 218 0.59 4.85 -10.30
CA ASP A 218 1.34 5.12 -9.07
C ASP A 218 2.74 4.48 -9.14
N PRO A 219 3.82 5.28 -9.28
CA PRO A 219 5.19 4.76 -9.33
C PRO A 219 5.63 4.02 -8.07
N HIS A 220 4.94 4.21 -6.94
CA HIS A 220 5.22 3.54 -5.66
C HIS A 220 4.35 2.28 -5.46
N ASP A 221 3.52 1.93 -6.44
CA ASP A 221 2.62 0.77 -6.44
C ASP A 221 1.68 0.68 -5.23
N ARG A 222 1.28 1.84 -4.69
CA ARG A 222 0.21 1.90 -3.70
C ARG A 222 -1.13 1.63 -4.37
N GLU A 223 -1.99 0.91 -3.68
CA GLU A 223 -3.35 0.62 -4.16
C GLU A 223 -4.32 1.69 -3.65
N TRP A 224 -4.84 2.51 -4.56
CA TRP A 224 -5.86 3.51 -4.30
C TRP A 224 -7.24 2.95 -4.65
N VAL A 225 -8.02 2.64 -3.62
CA VAL A 225 -9.32 1.99 -3.74
C VAL A 225 -10.42 3.03 -3.94
N PRO A 226 -11.34 2.86 -4.89
CA PRO A 226 -12.42 3.83 -5.09
C PRO A 226 -13.36 3.85 -3.88
N TRP A 227 -13.65 5.04 -3.35
CA TRP A 227 -14.72 5.24 -2.38
C TRP A 227 -15.85 6.05 -3.02
N ILE A 228 -16.99 5.37 -3.24
CA ILE A 228 -18.12 5.91 -3.99
C ILE A 228 -19.35 5.96 -3.08
N ASN A 229 -19.91 7.14 -2.91
CA ASN A 229 -21.21 7.35 -2.27
C ASN A 229 -22.04 8.32 -3.12
N PRO A 230 -22.84 7.82 -4.08
CA PRO A 230 -23.59 8.69 -4.97
C PRO A 230 -24.78 9.35 -4.26
N PHE A 231 -25.18 8.89 -3.07
CA PHE A 231 -26.28 9.51 -2.34
C PHE A 231 -25.85 10.87 -1.78
N ASP A 232 -24.67 10.93 -1.16
CA ASP A 232 -24.19 12.13 -0.49
C ASP A 232 -23.28 13.01 -1.37
N TRP A 233 -22.61 12.40 -2.36
CA TRP A 233 -21.56 13.07 -3.14
C TRP A 233 -21.93 13.25 -4.61
N THR A 234 -21.41 14.32 -5.18
CA THR A 234 -21.31 14.58 -6.62
C THR A 234 -19.85 14.53 -7.03
N VAL A 235 -19.57 13.89 -8.15
CA VAL A 235 -18.22 13.80 -8.71
C VAL A 235 -17.93 15.02 -9.57
N ILE A 236 -16.74 15.58 -9.39
CA ILE A 236 -16.15 16.55 -10.31
C ILE A 236 -14.79 16.02 -10.78
N SER A 237 -14.41 16.37 -12.00
CA SER A 237 -13.16 15.87 -12.58
C SER A 237 -12.57 16.86 -13.58
N THR A 238 -11.33 16.62 -13.94
CA THR A 238 -10.61 17.34 -15.00
C THR A 238 -9.86 16.36 -15.90
N THR A 239 -9.78 16.70 -17.18
CA THR A 239 -8.89 16.03 -18.14
C THR A 239 -7.60 16.81 -18.37
N THR A 240 -7.51 18.04 -17.83
CA THR A 240 -6.30 18.85 -17.87
C THR A 240 -5.22 18.24 -16.98
N MET A 241 -3.97 18.40 -17.37
CA MET A 241 -2.82 17.92 -16.61
C MET A 241 -2.76 18.58 -15.22
N VAL A 242 -2.84 17.76 -14.19
CA VAL A 242 -2.56 18.15 -12.80
C VAL A 242 -1.04 18.11 -12.59
N GLN A 243 -0.52 19.00 -11.74
CA GLN A 243 0.89 19.11 -11.42
C GLN A 243 1.11 18.86 -9.93
N ASN A 244 2.25 18.29 -9.56
CA ASN A 244 2.64 18.21 -8.16
C ASN A 244 3.20 19.56 -7.70
N ILE A 245 3.02 19.89 -6.43
CA ILE A 245 3.75 20.99 -5.79
C ILE A 245 5.25 20.69 -5.72
N GLU A 246 6.06 21.73 -5.55
CA GLU A 246 7.49 21.56 -5.28
C GLU A 246 7.71 20.79 -3.97
N ASN A 247 8.64 19.84 -3.97
CA ASN A 247 8.97 19.00 -2.82
C ASN A 247 7.77 18.20 -2.25
N ASP A 248 6.91 17.68 -3.12
CA ASP A 248 5.86 16.74 -2.72
C ASP A 248 6.46 15.54 -1.98
N ILE A 249 6.10 15.41 -0.71
CA ILE A 249 6.58 14.39 0.24
C ILE A 249 5.61 13.19 0.36
N PHE A 250 4.63 13.08 -0.52
CA PHE A 250 3.76 11.90 -0.63
C PHE A 250 3.64 11.40 -2.07
N GLU A 251 3.83 12.25 -3.08
CA GLU A 251 3.84 11.88 -4.50
C GLU A 251 2.60 11.09 -4.90
N ALA A 252 1.41 11.56 -4.50
CA ALA A 252 0.15 10.91 -4.89
C ALA A 252 0.02 10.87 -6.43
N PRO A 253 -0.50 9.79 -7.02
CA PRO A 253 -0.59 9.67 -8.46
C PRO A 253 -1.56 10.71 -9.02
N LEU A 254 -1.16 11.41 -10.08
CA LEU A 254 -1.95 12.50 -10.67
C LEU A 254 -3.33 12.03 -11.14
N ARG A 255 -3.48 10.76 -11.53
CA ARG A 255 -4.77 10.15 -11.89
C ARG A 255 -5.78 10.18 -10.74
N VAL A 256 -5.32 10.01 -9.49
CA VAL A 256 -6.16 10.18 -8.29
C VAL A 256 -6.51 11.65 -8.09
N MET A 257 -5.57 12.55 -8.35
CA MET A 257 -5.76 14.00 -8.18
C MET A 257 -6.63 14.65 -9.27
N GLN A 258 -7.00 13.91 -10.32
CA GLN A 258 -7.88 14.37 -11.40
C GLN A 258 -9.37 14.25 -11.08
N THR A 259 -9.73 13.52 -10.03
CA THR A 259 -11.11 13.37 -9.56
C THR A 259 -11.25 13.89 -8.15
N ALA A 260 -12.41 14.47 -7.84
CA ALA A 260 -12.78 14.85 -6.50
C ALA A 260 -14.28 14.64 -6.28
N ILE A 261 -14.68 14.59 -5.01
CA ILE A 261 -16.08 14.69 -4.63
C ILE A 261 -16.39 16.05 -4.03
N THR A 262 -17.63 16.48 -4.21
CA THR A 262 -18.26 17.62 -3.56
C THR A 262 -19.61 17.16 -3.00
N PRO A 263 -20.14 17.77 -1.91
CA PRO A 263 -21.49 17.51 -1.43
C PRO A 263 -22.54 17.68 -2.54
N ARG A 264 -23.52 16.76 -2.60
CA ARG A 264 -24.65 16.85 -3.54
C ARG A 264 -25.53 18.08 -3.27
N ASN A 265 -25.68 18.47 -2.01
CA ASN A 265 -26.30 19.74 -1.63
C ASN A 265 -25.24 20.84 -1.61
N ALA A 266 -25.45 21.93 -2.36
CA ALA A 266 -24.48 23.04 -2.46
C ALA A 266 -24.17 23.71 -1.11
N SER A 267 -25.09 23.63 -0.14
CA SER A 267 -24.89 24.13 1.23
C SER A 267 -24.44 23.04 2.21
N GLY A 268 -24.14 21.83 1.73
CA GLY A 268 -23.76 20.68 2.53
C GLY A 268 -22.26 20.63 2.86
N ASN A 269 -21.92 19.71 3.76
CA ASN A 269 -20.55 19.36 4.12
C ASN A 269 -20.16 18.02 3.50
N ILE A 270 -18.86 17.73 3.47
CA ILE A 270 -18.37 16.36 3.26
C ILE A 270 -18.19 15.74 4.64
N GLU A 271 -18.86 14.61 4.88
CA GLU A 271 -18.80 13.88 6.15
C GLU A 271 -18.55 12.40 5.87
N PHE A 272 -17.61 11.82 6.60
CA PHE A 272 -17.31 10.39 6.60
C PHE A 272 -16.58 10.04 7.90
N ALA A 273 -16.60 8.76 8.26
CA ALA A 273 -16.04 8.30 9.53
C ALA A 273 -15.37 6.93 9.37
N TRP A 274 -14.52 6.61 10.33
CA TRP A 274 -14.07 5.25 10.54
C TRP A 274 -13.98 4.91 12.02
N ASP A 275 -14.21 3.64 12.32
CA ASP A 275 -14.02 3.09 13.67
C ASP A 275 -12.57 2.69 13.89
N ALA A 276 -12.08 2.90 15.11
CA ALA A 276 -10.78 2.40 15.52
C ALA A 276 -10.77 0.87 15.50
N TYR A 277 -9.86 0.28 14.73
CA TYR A 277 -9.71 -1.16 14.69
C TYR A 277 -8.97 -1.64 15.94
N THR A 278 -9.66 -2.43 16.75
CA THR A 278 -9.10 -2.98 18.00
C THR A 278 -8.14 -4.11 17.67
N GLN A 279 -6.85 -3.92 17.98
CA GLN A 279 -5.84 -4.97 17.88
C GLN A 279 -5.59 -5.61 19.26
N PRO A 280 -5.24 -6.91 19.34
CA PRO A 280 -4.96 -7.57 20.63
C PRO A 280 -3.87 -6.88 21.44
N LYS A 281 -2.90 -6.26 20.76
CA LYS A 281 -1.71 -5.63 21.36
C LYS A 281 -1.76 -4.10 21.39
N ASP A 282 -2.71 -3.49 20.67
CA ASP A 282 -3.06 -2.07 20.81
C ASP A 282 -4.57 -1.90 20.61
N PRO A 283 -5.37 -1.93 21.69
CA PRO A 283 -6.82 -1.86 21.58
C PRO A 283 -7.36 -0.52 21.05
N THR A 284 -6.55 0.54 21.07
CA THR A 284 -6.97 1.89 20.65
C THR A 284 -5.83 2.58 19.88
N PRO A 285 -5.46 2.09 18.68
CA PRO A 285 -4.30 2.60 17.99
C PRO A 285 -4.45 4.09 17.67
N GLY A 286 -3.34 4.82 17.72
CA GLY A 286 -3.31 6.21 17.25
C GLY A 286 -3.38 6.24 15.73
N TYR A 287 -4.20 7.13 15.17
CA TYR A 287 -4.36 7.26 13.73
C TYR A 287 -3.73 8.54 13.18
N ILE A 288 -3.23 8.48 11.96
CA ILE A 288 -2.77 9.60 11.15
C ILE A 288 -3.54 9.56 9.84
N ALA A 289 -3.92 10.73 9.33
CA ALA A 289 -4.55 10.85 8.01
C ALA A 289 -3.84 11.90 7.15
N ASN A 290 -3.74 11.60 5.86
CA ASN A 290 -3.28 12.52 4.82
C ASN A 290 -4.48 12.82 3.91
N PHE A 291 -4.88 14.09 3.83
CA PHE A 291 -6.00 14.54 3.01
C PHE A 291 -5.46 15.20 1.74
N TYR A 292 -5.93 14.76 0.58
CA TYR A 292 -5.42 15.19 -0.71
C TYR A 292 -6.42 16.08 -1.44
N PHE A 293 -5.91 17.19 -1.99
CA PHE A 293 -6.72 18.22 -2.62
C PHE A 293 -6.12 18.71 -3.94
N THR A 294 -6.99 19.00 -4.89
CA THR A 294 -6.71 19.69 -6.15
C THR A 294 -7.97 20.40 -6.58
N GLU A 295 -7.91 21.70 -6.88
CA GLU A 295 -9.04 22.36 -7.52
C GLU A 295 -9.05 21.95 -8.99
N VAL A 296 -10.03 21.12 -9.35
CA VAL A 296 -10.16 20.55 -10.70
C VAL A 296 -10.97 21.45 -11.64
N GLN A 297 -11.66 22.47 -11.12
CA GLN A 297 -12.48 23.38 -11.91
C GLN A 297 -11.80 24.75 -12.02
N LEU A 298 -11.74 25.31 -13.24
CA LEU A 298 -11.27 26.67 -13.41
C LEU A 298 -12.33 27.63 -12.87
N LEU A 299 -12.06 28.23 -11.71
CA LEU A 299 -12.98 29.15 -11.06
C LEU A 299 -12.84 30.58 -11.62
N PRO A 300 -13.93 31.34 -11.78
CA PRO A 300 -13.85 32.78 -12.04
C PRO A 300 -13.07 33.50 -10.93
N SER A 301 -12.40 34.61 -11.27
CA SER A 301 -11.52 35.34 -10.33
C SER A 301 -12.20 35.86 -9.06
N ASN A 302 -13.53 35.99 -9.07
CA ASN A 302 -14.33 36.44 -7.93
C ASN A 302 -14.98 35.28 -7.14
N VAL A 303 -14.72 34.03 -7.53
CA VAL A 303 -15.26 32.83 -6.89
C VAL A 303 -14.14 32.15 -6.11
N LEU A 304 -14.40 31.88 -4.83
CA LEU A 304 -13.47 31.23 -3.93
C LEU A 304 -14.07 29.92 -3.41
N ARG A 305 -13.28 28.85 -3.47
CA ARG A 305 -13.53 27.63 -2.69
C ARG A 305 -12.59 27.60 -1.50
N GLN A 306 -13.15 27.65 -0.30
CA GLN A 306 -12.36 27.67 0.93
C GLN A 306 -13.11 26.94 2.05
N PHE A 307 -12.41 26.07 2.78
CA PHE A 307 -13.06 25.20 3.77
C PHE A 307 -12.16 24.87 4.96
N TYR A 308 -12.78 24.44 6.06
CA TYR A 308 -12.13 23.86 7.22
C TYR A 308 -12.19 22.33 7.16
N ILE A 309 -11.17 21.67 7.69
CA ILE A 309 -11.12 20.21 7.86
C ILE A 309 -11.11 19.94 9.35
N ASN A 310 -12.06 19.12 9.81
CA ASN A 310 -12.26 18.82 11.22
C ASN A 310 -12.22 17.31 11.44
N LEU A 311 -11.69 16.93 12.59
CA LEU A 311 -11.73 15.58 13.15
C LEU A 311 -12.38 15.66 14.53
N ASN A 312 -13.51 14.96 14.71
CA ASN A 312 -14.30 14.98 15.94
C ASN A 312 -14.59 16.40 16.47
N GLY A 313 -14.94 17.31 15.55
CA GLY A 313 -15.26 18.71 15.85
C GLY A 313 -14.06 19.61 16.15
N ARG A 314 -12.82 19.14 15.96
CA ARG A 314 -11.59 19.92 16.13
C ARG A 314 -10.90 20.11 14.80
N LEU A 315 -10.37 21.31 14.55
CA LEU A 315 -9.59 21.61 13.36
C LEU A 315 -8.38 20.68 13.25
N VAL A 316 -8.25 20.02 12.09
CA VAL A 316 -7.03 19.30 11.70
C VAL A 316 -5.98 20.31 11.26
N TYR A 317 -6.39 21.30 10.47
CA TYR A 317 -5.55 22.40 10.02
C TYR A 317 -6.01 23.69 10.68
N ASN A 318 -5.10 24.44 11.32
CA ASN A 318 -5.44 25.61 12.14
C ASN A 318 -6.01 26.79 11.34
N GLU A 319 -5.94 26.74 10.02
CA GLU A 319 -6.44 27.77 9.11
C GLU A 319 -7.48 27.18 8.17
N SER A 320 -8.17 28.04 7.42
CA SER A 320 -8.97 27.59 6.30
C SER A 320 -8.08 27.20 5.13
N TYR A 321 -8.43 26.15 4.40
CA TYR A 321 -7.71 25.69 3.23
C TYR A 321 -8.37 26.14 1.93
N THR A 322 -7.56 26.54 0.94
CA THR A 322 -7.98 26.87 -0.41
C THR A 322 -7.14 26.05 -1.40
N PRO A 323 -7.74 25.06 -2.09
CA PRO A 323 -7.01 24.24 -3.05
C PRO A 323 -6.55 25.07 -4.26
N LEU A 324 -5.39 24.73 -4.78
CA LEU A 324 -4.81 25.36 -5.97
C LEU A 324 -5.34 24.69 -7.25
N TYR A 325 -5.64 25.51 -8.28
CA TYR A 325 -6.14 25.02 -9.56
C TYR A 325 -5.09 24.16 -10.26
N LEU A 326 -5.41 22.88 -10.47
CA LEU A 326 -4.54 21.86 -11.07
C LEU A 326 -3.20 21.61 -10.37
N TYR A 327 -3.07 21.94 -9.09
CA TYR A 327 -1.94 21.51 -8.28
C TYR A 327 -2.39 20.52 -7.20
N ALA A 328 -1.74 19.37 -7.19
CA ALA A 328 -1.87 18.36 -6.16
C ALA A 328 -1.14 18.80 -4.90
N ASP A 329 -1.92 18.99 -3.86
CA ASP A 329 -1.47 19.41 -2.54
C ASP A 329 -2.18 18.57 -1.47
N LEU A 330 -1.70 18.65 -0.23
CA LEU A 330 -2.17 17.80 0.84
C LEU A 330 -2.09 18.47 2.22
N ILE A 331 -2.93 17.99 3.13
CA ILE A 331 -2.87 18.30 4.55
C ILE A 331 -2.59 17.01 5.30
N TYR A 332 -1.55 17.02 6.14
CA TYR A 332 -1.15 15.87 6.94
C TYR A 332 -0.71 16.31 8.33
N GLU A 333 -0.87 15.39 9.28
CA GLU A 333 -0.31 15.53 10.62
C GLU A 333 0.96 14.68 10.77
N LYS A 334 1.95 15.21 11.51
CA LYS A 334 3.17 14.46 11.85
C LYS A 334 2.97 13.52 13.04
N LYS A 335 2.00 13.84 13.90
CA LYS A 335 1.69 13.09 15.11
C LYS A 335 0.31 12.44 14.95
N PRO A 336 0.08 11.28 15.58
CA PRO A 336 -1.24 10.70 15.61
C PRO A 336 -2.24 11.64 16.27
N PHE A 337 -3.47 11.60 15.78
CA PHE A 337 -4.60 12.24 16.43
C PHE A 337 -4.79 11.70 17.85
N LEU A 338 -5.56 12.43 18.66
CA LEU A 338 -6.02 11.90 19.94
C LEU A 338 -6.77 10.58 19.70
N ARG A 339 -6.56 9.61 20.59
CA ARG A 339 -7.16 8.28 20.47
C ARG A 339 -8.67 8.37 20.74
N TYR A 340 -9.46 7.99 19.75
CA TYR A 340 -10.92 7.92 19.83
C TYR A 340 -11.40 6.52 19.40
N PRO A 341 -12.59 6.07 19.86
CA PRO A 341 -13.21 4.85 19.34
C PRO A 341 -13.73 5.03 17.90
N GLU A 342 -14.09 6.25 17.53
CA GLU A 342 -14.57 6.65 16.20
C GLU A 342 -13.90 7.97 15.80
N TYR A 343 -13.53 8.09 14.53
CA TYR A 343 -12.92 9.27 13.94
C TYR A 343 -13.86 9.84 12.88
N ASN A 344 -14.57 10.91 13.23
CA ASN A 344 -15.51 11.59 12.35
C ASN A 344 -14.80 12.75 11.65
N ILE A 345 -14.75 12.72 10.33
CA ILE A 345 -14.26 13.83 9.50
C ILE A 345 -15.43 14.69 9.04
N SER A 346 -15.27 15.99 9.17
CA SER A 346 -16.14 16.96 8.51
C SER A 346 -15.32 18.00 7.76
N ILE A 347 -15.65 18.21 6.49
CA ILE A 347 -15.07 19.28 5.66
C ILE A 347 -16.19 20.28 5.38
N ASN A 348 -16.00 21.52 5.82
CA ASN A 348 -17.05 22.52 5.92
C ASN A 348 -16.61 23.79 5.19
N ALA A 349 -17.45 24.31 4.28
CA ALA A 349 -17.20 25.58 3.63
C ALA A 349 -17.08 26.72 4.66
N THR A 350 -16.16 27.65 4.44
CA THR A 350 -16.11 28.89 5.23
C THR A 350 -17.25 29.83 4.84
N SER A 351 -17.52 30.83 5.67
CA SER A 351 -18.48 31.90 5.33
C SER A 351 -18.07 32.73 4.12
N ASN A 352 -16.79 32.70 3.74
CA ASN A 352 -16.26 33.42 2.57
C ASN A 352 -16.32 32.58 1.29
N SER A 353 -16.59 31.27 1.40
CA SER A 353 -16.63 30.36 0.26
C SER A 353 -17.94 30.50 -0.50
N MET A 354 -17.85 30.60 -1.82
CA MET A 354 -19.02 30.61 -2.71
C MET A 354 -19.34 29.21 -3.25
N LEU A 355 -18.45 28.25 -2.99
CA LEU A 355 -18.57 26.87 -3.44
C LEU A 355 -18.48 25.90 -2.26
N PRO A 356 -19.14 24.74 -2.37
CA PRO A 356 -19.00 23.67 -1.38
C PRO A 356 -17.56 23.13 -1.32
N PRO A 357 -17.17 22.43 -0.24
CA PRO A 357 -15.84 21.84 -0.10
C PRO A 357 -15.61 20.69 -1.11
N ILE A 358 -14.34 20.33 -1.32
CA ILE A 358 -13.94 19.19 -2.16
C ILE A 358 -12.89 18.35 -1.46
N ILE A 359 -12.76 17.08 -1.86
CA ILE A 359 -11.63 16.20 -1.51
C ILE A 359 -11.36 15.23 -2.66
N ASN A 360 -10.09 14.97 -2.95
CA ASN A 360 -9.65 14.08 -4.03
C ASN A 360 -9.35 12.68 -3.50
N ALA A 361 -8.65 12.59 -2.37
CA ALA A 361 -8.27 11.31 -1.79
C ALA A 361 -7.99 11.43 -0.29
N ILE A 362 -7.94 10.28 0.39
CA ILE A 362 -7.47 10.20 1.77
C ILE A 362 -6.66 8.92 1.97
N GLU A 363 -5.54 9.03 2.68
CA GLU A 363 -4.87 7.90 3.31
C GLU A 363 -5.05 7.97 4.82
N VAL A 364 -5.33 6.83 5.44
CA VAL A 364 -5.43 6.69 6.88
C VAL A 364 -4.54 5.53 7.32
N PHE A 365 -3.75 5.78 8.36
CA PHE A 365 -2.82 4.82 8.93
C PHE A 365 -3.03 4.74 10.45
N SER A 366 -2.90 3.55 11.01
CA SER A 366 -2.57 3.40 12.43
C SER A 366 -1.05 3.47 12.61
N VAL A 367 -0.60 3.97 13.76
CA VAL A 367 0.83 3.98 14.11
C VAL A 367 1.23 2.64 14.73
N MET A 368 2.38 2.11 14.32
CA MET A 368 2.97 0.90 14.91
C MET A 368 4.36 1.21 15.49
N PRO A 369 4.67 0.81 16.73
CA PRO A 369 6.04 0.92 17.26
C PRO A 369 6.98 -0.04 16.53
N THR A 370 8.16 0.46 16.15
CA THR A 370 9.24 -0.37 15.54
C THR A 370 10.51 -0.41 16.41
N ILE A 371 10.34 -0.15 17.71
CA ILE A 371 11.42 0.01 18.69
C ILE A 371 12.21 -1.27 18.98
N ASN A 372 11.69 -2.45 18.64
CA ASN A 372 12.39 -3.71 18.88
C ASN A 372 13.31 -3.99 17.69
N VAL A 373 14.61 -4.04 17.96
CA VAL A 373 15.63 -4.48 17.01
C VAL A 373 15.83 -5.97 17.21
N ALA A 374 15.96 -6.74 16.13
CA ALA A 374 16.34 -8.14 16.24
C ALA A 374 17.73 -8.23 16.89
N THR A 375 17.93 -9.17 17.82
CA THR A 375 19.27 -9.48 18.32
C THR A 375 20.14 -9.93 17.14
N ASP A 376 21.37 -9.41 17.08
CA ASP A 376 22.30 -9.68 15.98
C ASP A 376 22.54 -11.19 15.84
N SER A 377 22.69 -11.66 14.60
CA SER A 377 23.05 -13.05 14.31
C SER A 377 24.44 -13.44 14.85
N GLU A 378 25.26 -12.47 15.25
CA GLU A 378 26.54 -12.71 15.92
C GLU A 378 26.42 -13.09 17.42
N ASP A 379 25.25 -12.95 18.05
CA ASP A 379 25.06 -13.31 19.48
C ASP A 379 24.83 -14.83 19.72
N VAL A 380 24.92 -15.66 18.67
CA VAL A 380 24.84 -17.14 18.78
C VAL A 380 26.23 -17.74 18.58
N GLY A 381 27.12 -17.50 19.53
CA GLY A 381 28.49 -18.00 19.42
C GLY A 381 29.37 -17.80 20.65
N GLU A 382 28.91 -18.19 21.84
CA GLU A 382 29.82 -18.64 22.91
C GLU A 382 29.05 -19.39 24.01
N ASN A 383 29.00 -20.73 23.87
CA ASN A 383 29.10 -21.68 24.99
C ASN A 383 29.43 -23.08 24.49
#